data_AF-A0A7V6JJ80-F1
#
_entry.id   AF-A0A7V6JJ80-F1
#
_cell.length_a   1.000
_cell.length_b   1.000
_cell.length_c   1.000
_cell.angle_alpha   90.00
_cell.angle_beta   90.00
_cell.angle_gamma   90.00
#
_symmetry.space_group_name_H-M   'P 1'
#
loop_
_entity.id
_entity.type
_entity.pdbx_description
1 polymer ?
#
loop_
_entity_poly.entity_id
_entity_poly.type
_entity_poly.pdbx_seq_one_letter_code
_entity_poly.pdbx_strand_id
1 'polypeptide(L)'
;MSDFYSNLVNNFLIAFGVIIGASLFAGIGAIITDHPPLKAMLDLAGSIKIWAMAVALGDTFSSFAVIEKGLFQGEIKSILKQAVYVLTAILGANTGYLFIKLIHRCGVLWHNIE
;
A
#
# COMPACT_ATOMS: atom_id res chain seq x y z
N MET A 1 2.28 -23.80 7.45
CA MET A 1 2.47 -22.63 8.34
C MET A 1 3.36 -21.55 7.68
N SER A 2 4.32 -21.93 6.83
CA SER A 2 5.17 -21.00 6.06
C SER A 2 4.38 -20.08 5.13
N ASP A 3 3.42 -20.61 4.38
CA ASP A 3 2.87 -19.89 3.22
C ASP A 3 1.98 -18.72 3.63
N PHE A 4 1.28 -18.83 4.77
CA PHE A 4 0.47 -17.74 5.32
C PHE A 4 1.33 -16.55 5.72
N TYR A 5 2.46 -16.80 6.38
CA TYR A 5 3.40 -15.76 6.78
C TYR A 5 4.11 -15.14 5.58
N SER A 6 4.52 -15.96 4.60
CA SER A 6 5.10 -15.48 3.35
C SER A 6 4.14 -14.58 2.58
N ASN A 7 2.86 -14.95 2.48
CA ASN A 7 1.84 -14.13 1.82
C ASN A 7 1.58 -12.82 2.57
N LEU A 8 1.57 -12.83 3.90
CA LEU A 8 1.46 -11.62 4.70
C LEU A 8 2.59 -10.63 4.41
N VAL A 9 3.82 -11.12 4.46
CA VAL A 9 5.02 -10.31 4.19
C VAL A 9 5.01 -9.81 2.75
N ASN A 10 4.67 -10.66 1.77
CA ASN A 10 4.56 -10.25 0.38
C ASN A 10 3.50 -9.16 0.18
N ASN A 11 2.28 -9.34 0.71
CA ASN A 11 1.22 -8.35 0.57
C ASN A 11 1.60 -7.00 1.20
N PHE A 12 2.30 -7.03 2.35
CA PHE A 12 2.85 -5.83 2.96
C PHE A 12 3.87 -5.14 2.05
N LEU A 13 4.88 -5.88 1.57
CA LEU A 13 5.97 -5.34 0.76
C LEU A 13 5.46 -4.82 -0.60
N ILE A 14 4.51 -5.51 -1.23
CA ILE A 14 3.93 -5.07 -2.50
C ILE A 14 3.17 -3.76 -2.30
N ALA A 15 2.27 -3.67 -1.31
CA ALA A 15 1.52 -2.44 -1.05
C ALA A 15 2.43 -1.27 -0.69
N PHE A 16 3.47 -1.53 0.12
CA PHE A 16 4.50 -0.56 0.47
C PHE A 16 5.27 -0.06 -0.76
N GLY A 17 5.74 -0.99 -1.60
CA GLY A 17 6.49 -0.69 -2.81
C GLY A 17 5.66 0.10 -3.84
N VAL A 18 4.38 -0.24 -3.99
CA VAL A 18 3.46 0.51 -4.88
C VAL A 18 3.35 1.96 -4.44
N ILE A 19 3.18 2.23 -3.14
CA ILE A 19 3.11 3.61 -2.63
C ILE A 19 4.40 4.35 -2.89
N ILE A 20 5.55 3.77 -2.52
CA ILE A 20 6.85 4.45 -2.68
C ILE A 20 7.17 4.69 -4.15
N GLY A 21 7.00 3.68 -5.00
CA GLY A 21 7.30 3.79 -6.43
C GLY A 21 6.42 4.82 -7.11
N ALA A 22 5.10 4.74 -6.93
CA ALA A 22 4.17 5.69 -7.52
C ALA A 22 4.43 7.11 -7.05
N SER A 23 4.66 7.33 -5.75
CA SER A 23 5.00 8.64 -5.22
C SER A 23 6.31 9.16 -5.79
N LEU A 24 7.36 8.34 -5.91
CA LEU A 24 8.63 8.75 -6.47
C LEU A 24 8.48 9.23 -7.93
N PHE A 25 7.78 8.45 -8.75
CA PHE A 25 7.52 8.82 -10.15
C PHE A 25 6.59 10.04 -10.27
N ALA A 26 5.66 10.24 -9.34
CA ALA A 26 4.86 11.46 -9.29
C ALA A 26 5.70 12.71 -9.01
N GLY A 27 6.70 12.59 -8.13
CA GLY A 27 7.67 13.65 -7.88
C GLY A 27 8.47 13.98 -9.15
N ILE A 28 8.96 12.97 -9.87
CA ILE A 28 9.66 13.17 -11.15
C ILE A 28 8.75 13.84 -12.19
N GLY A 29 7.50 13.38 -12.33
CA GLY A 29 6.53 13.98 -13.24
C GLY A 29 6.22 15.44 -12.89
N ALA A 30 6.16 15.77 -11.60
CA ALA A 30 5.97 17.14 -11.13
C ALA A 30 7.16 18.06 -11.48
N ILE A 31 8.40 17.55 -11.43
CA ILE A 31 9.58 18.31 -11.88
C ILE A 31 9.48 18.65 -13.37
N ILE A 32 9.04 17.70 -14.20
CA ILE A 32 8.90 17.90 -15.64
C ILE A 32 7.78 18.90 -15.97
N THR A 33 6.77 19.02 -15.10
CA THR A 33 5.56 19.84 -15.32
C THR A 33 5.55 21.16 -14.54
N ASP A 34 6.68 21.58 -13.96
CA ASP A 34 6.80 22.78 -13.13
C ASP A 34 5.79 22.85 -11.96
N HIS A 35 5.56 21.69 -11.34
CA HIS A 35 4.74 21.56 -10.14
C HIS A 35 5.58 21.23 -8.90
N PRO A 36 5.15 21.64 -7.69
CA PRO A 36 5.90 21.35 -6.46
C PRO A 36 6.04 19.82 -6.24
N PRO A 37 7.26 19.25 -6.33
CA PRO A 37 7.44 17.79 -6.38
C PRO A 37 7.02 17.12 -5.08
N LEU A 38 7.41 17.71 -3.95
CA LEU A 38 7.07 17.27 -2.61
C LEU A 38 5.55 17.17 -2.38
N LYS A 39 4.79 18.11 -2.92
CA LYS A 39 3.33 18.12 -2.80
C LYS A 39 2.71 17.01 -3.65
N ALA A 40 3.14 16.86 -4.90
CA ALA A 40 2.67 15.81 -5.79
C ALA A 40 2.93 14.40 -5.23
N MET A 41 4.10 14.16 -4.64
CA MET A 41 4.44 12.91 -3.97
C MET A 41 3.44 12.58 -2.84
N LEU A 42 3.13 13.56 -2.00
CA LEU A 42 2.24 13.41 -0.82
C LEU A 42 0.77 13.21 -1.22
N ASP A 43 0.29 14.01 -2.16
CA ASP A 43 -1.09 13.94 -2.64
C ASP A 43 -1.36 12.58 -3.30
N LEU A 44 -0.41 12.10 -4.12
CA LEU A 44 -0.54 10.78 -4.73
C LEU A 44 -0.44 9.67 -3.67
N ALA A 45 0.54 9.74 -2.75
CA ALA A 45 0.69 8.76 -1.68
C ALA A 45 -0.59 8.57 -0.84
N GLY A 46 -1.31 9.68 -0.61
CA GLY A 46 -2.56 9.67 0.14
C GLY A 46 -3.70 8.98 -0.61
N SER A 47 -3.77 9.20 -1.91
CA SER A 47 -4.90 8.81 -2.77
C SER A 47 -4.82 7.36 -3.26
N ILE A 48 -3.62 6.80 -3.38
CA ILE A 48 -3.42 5.46 -3.96
C ILE A 48 -3.39 4.31 -2.94
N LYS A 49 -3.66 4.55 -1.65
CA LYS A 49 -3.58 3.49 -0.61
C LYS A 49 -4.51 2.30 -0.89
N ILE A 50 -5.73 2.58 -1.33
CA ILE A 50 -6.71 1.54 -1.67
C ILE A 50 -6.27 0.79 -2.94
N TRP A 51 -5.70 1.50 -3.90
CA TRP A 51 -5.15 0.90 -5.12
C TRP A 51 -3.92 0.03 -4.84
N ALA A 52 -3.02 0.47 -3.95
CA ALA A 52 -1.87 -0.30 -3.51
C ALA A 52 -2.28 -1.58 -2.77
N MET A 53 -3.32 -1.51 -1.95
CA MET A 53 -3.94 -2.69 -1.35
C MET A 53 -4.52 -3.63 -2.43
N ALA A 54 -5.25 -3.11 -3.42
CA ALA A 54 -5.81 -3.93 -4.50
C ALA A 54 -4.73 -4.65 -5.32
N VAL A 55 -3.62 -3.96 -5.65
CA VAL A 55 -2.46 -4.54 -6.35
C VAL A 55 -1.77 -5.61 -5.51
N ALA A 56 -1.59 -5.36 -4.20
CA ALA A 56 -0.99 -6.33 -3.30
C ALA A 56 -1.83 -7.59 -3.13
N LEU A 57 -3.15 -7.45 -3.18
CA LEU A 57 -4.04 -8.60 -3.11
C LEU A 57 -4.11 -9.34 -4.44
N GLY A 58 -3.97 -8.64 -5.59
CA GLY A 58 -3.65 -9.10 -6.96
C GLY A 58 -4.57 -10.14 -7.62
N ASP A 59 -5.02 -11.08 -6.82
CA ASP A 59 -5.66 -12.35 -7.12
C ASP A 59 -6.89 -12.58 -6.22
N THR A 60 -7.38 -11.56 -5.51
CA THR A 60 -8.48 -11.72 -4.54
C THR A 60 -9.75 -12.34 -5.14
N PHE A 61 -9.99 -12.22 -6.46
CA PHE A 61 -11.11 -12.88 -7.13
C PHE A 61 -11.04 -14.41 -7.08
N SER A 62 -9.84 -15.02 -7.11
CA SER A 62 -9.69 -16.47 -6.94
C SER A 62 -9.81 -16.88 -5.46
N SER A 63 -9.41 -16.00 -4.53
CA SER A 63 -9.59 -16.21 -3.09
C SER A 63 -11.05 -16.02 -2.62
N PHE A 64 -11.84 -15.15 -3.26
CA PHE A 64 -13.27 -15.03 -3.01
C PHE A 64 -14.04 -16.30 -3.44
N ALA A 65 -13.60 -17.00 -4.49
CA ALA A 65 -14.18 -18.31 -4.86
C ALA A 65 -13.93 -19.40 -3.78
N VAL A 66 -12.82 -19.30 -3.03
CA VAL A 66 -12.54 -20.15 -1.86
C VAL A 66 -13.39 -19.72 -0.65
N ILE A 67 -13.62 -18.41 -0.46
CA ILE A 67 -14.59 -17.91 0.52
C ILE A 67 -15.99 -18.43 0.20
N GLU A 68 -16.42 -18.44 -1.05
CA GLU A 68 -17.75 -18.90 -1.47
C GLU A 68 -17.92 -20.40 -1.16
N LYS A 69 -16.91 -21.23 -1.43
CA LYS A 69 -16.91 -22.64 -1.00
C LYS A 69 -16.84 -22.81 0.53
N GLY A 70 -16.12 -21.96 1.25
CA GLY A 70 -15.99 -22.00 2.72
C GLY A 70 -17.22 -21.48 3.48
N LEU A 71 -17.96 -20.52 2.91
CA LEU A 71 -19.21 -19.98 3.47
C LEU A 71 -20.32 -21.05 3.44
N PHE A 72 -20.37 -21.84 2.37
CA PHE A 72 -21.26 -22.98 2.24
C PHE A 72 -20.92 -24.15 3.19
N GLN A 73 -19.71 -24.19 3.77
CA GLN A 73 -19.27 -25.22 4.74
C GLN A 73 -19.10 -24.71 6.18
N GLY A 74 -19.31 -23.42 6.46
CA GLY A 74 -19.22 -22.85 7.83
C GLY A 74 -17.80 -22.53 8.31
N GLU A 75 -16.81 -22.40 7.43
CA GLU A 75 -15.41 -22.13 7.81
C GLU A 75 -15.13 -20.62 8.03
N ILE A 76 -15.55 -20.08 9.18
CA ILE A 76 -15.22 -18.71 9.63
C ILE A 76 -13.71 -18.40 9.60
N LYS A 77 -12.86 -19.43 9.74
CA LYS A 77 -11.39 -19.29 9.69
C LYS A 77 -10.86 -18.76 8.35
N SER A 78 -11.53 -19.03 7.23
CA SER A 78 -11.09 -18.57 5.91
C SER A 78 -11.31 -17.05 5.75
N ILE A 79 -12.48 -16.57 6.17
CA ILE A 79 -12.83 -15.15 6.18
C ILE A 79 -11.86 -14.35 7.05
N LEU A 80 -11.54 -14.88 8.24
CA LEU A 80 -10.60 -14.23 9.16
C LEU A 80 -9.20 -14.11 8.56
N LYS A 81 -8.71 -15.13 7.85
CA LYS A 81 -7.42 -15.07 7.14
C LYS A 81 -7.42 -14.00 6.05
N GLN A 82 -8.51 -13.89 5.29
CA GLN A 82 -8.66 -12.87 4.26
C GLN A 82 -8.62 -11.46 4.85
N ALA A 83 -9.33 -11.24 5.97
CA ALA A 83 -9.31 -9.98 6.69
C ALA A 83 -7.90 -9.61 7.16
N VAL A 84 -7.14 -10.59 7.67
CA VAL A 84 -5.75 -10.40 8.10
C VAL A 84 -4.85 -9.98 6.92
N TYR A 85 -5.00 -10.59 5.74
CA TYR A 85 -4.26 -10.17 4.54
C TYR A 85 -4.58 -8.73 4.10
N VAL A 86 -5.86 -8.35 4.12
CA VAL A 86 -6.30 -6.98 3.79
C VAL A 86 -5.71 -5.97 4.78
N LEU A 87 -5.78 -6.27 6.08
CA LEU A 87 -5.20 -5.42 7.11
C LEU A 87 -3.70 -5.24 6.92
N THR A 88 -2.98 -6.31 6.61
CA THR A 88 -1.53 -6.24 6.37
C THR A 88 -1.17 -5.44 5.12
N ALA A 89 -1.95 -5.54 4.05
CA ALA A 89 -1.76 -4.71 2.86
C ALA A 89 -2.04 -3.22 3.16
N ILE A 90 -3.09 -2.91 3.92
CA ILE A 90 -3.40 -1.53 4.35
C ILE A 90 -2.28 -0.98 5.25
N LEU A 91 -1.74 -1.81 6.16
CA LEU A 91 -0.60 -1.44 7.00
C LEU A 91 0.62 -1.11 6.13
N GLY A 92 0.95 -1.95 5.13
CA GLY A 92 2.03 -1.68 4.18
C GLY A 92 1.85 -0.36 3.43
N ALA A 93 0.63 -0.11 2.94
CA ALA A 93 0.31 1.13 2.25
C ALA A 93 0.42 2.37 3.16
N ASN A 94 -0.06 2.28 4.40
CA ASN A 94 0.06 3.35 5.38
C ASN A 94 1.51 3.61 5.81
N THR A 95 2.33 2.56 5.96
CA THR A 95 3.77 2.71 6.22
C THR A 95 4.47 3.40 5.06
N GLY A 96 4.14 3.05 3.81
CA GLY A 96 4.64 3.74 2.63
C GLY A 96 4.25 5.22 2.61
N TYR A 97 2.99 5.54 2.92
CA TYR A 97 2.53 6.92 3.01
C TYR A 97 3.27 7.71 4.09
N LEU A 98 3.46 7.10 5.28
CA LEU A 98 4.20 7.73 6.37
C LEU A 98 5.66 7.99 5.99
N PHE A 99 6.28 7.07 5.24
CA PHE A 99 7.64 7.24 4.73
C PHE A 99 7.75 8.45 3.80
N ILE A 100 6.83 8.60 2.84
CA ILE A 100 6.77 9.78 1.97
C ILE A 100 6.51 11.06 2.78
N LYS A 101 5.62 11.01 3.77
CA LYS A 101 5.35 12.13 4.67
C LYS A 101 6.59 12.54 5.49
N LEU A 102 7.43 11.57 5.88
CA LEU A 102 8.69 11.84 6.57
C LEU A 102 9.66 12.58 5.66
N ILE A 103 9.84 12.11 4.42
CA ILE A 103 10.68 12.77 3.40
C ILE A 103 10.20 14.20 3.19
N HIS A 104 8.89 14.41 3.04
CA HIS A 104 8.30 15.73 2.91
C HIS A 104 8.65 16.63 4.09
N ARG A 105 8.50 16.13 5.32
CA ARG A 105 8.80 16.89 6.53
C ARG A 105 10.28 17.26 6.63
N CYS A 106 11.19 16.34 6.29
CA CYS A 106 12.62 16.61 6.25
C CYS A 106 12.98 17.68 5.20
N GLY A 107 12.35 17.65 4.03
CA GLY A 107 12.54 18.68 3.00
C GLY A 107 12.09 20.07 3.44
N VAL A 108 10.93 20.17 4.09
CA VAL A 108 10.41 21.44 4.65
C VAL A 108 11.31 21.96 5.76
N LEU A 109 11.82 21.09 6.64
CA LEU A 109 12.73 21.48 7.70
C LEU A 109 14.05 22.02 7.15
N TRP A 110 14.63 21.37 6.13
CA TRP A 110 15.87 21.83 5.51
C TRP A 110 15.74 23.24 4.93
N HIS A 111 14.64 23.52 4.23
CA HIS A 111 14.42 24.83 3.63
C HIS A 111 14.13 25.95 4.64
N ASN A 112 13.66 25.62 5.85
CA ASN A 112 13.42 26.59 6.93
C ASN A 112 14.67 26.91 7.77
N ILE A 113 15.81 26.28 7.51
CA ILE A 113 17.07 26.50 8.24
C ILE A 113 18.00 27.47 7.49
N GLU A 114 17.76 27.70 6.19
CA GLU A 114 18.43 28.73 5.37
C GLU A 114 17.64 30.06 5.39
#